data_AF-A0A2Z6NK15-F1
#
_entry.id   AF-A0A2Z6NK15-F1
#
_cell.length_a   1.000
_cell.length_b   1.000
_cell.length_c   1.000
_cell.angle_alpha   90.00
_cell.angle_beta   90.00
_cell.angle_gamma   90.00
#
_symmetry.space_group_name_H-M   'P 1'
#
loop_
_entity.id
_entity.type
_entity.pdbx_description
1 polymer ?
#
loop_
_entity_poly.entity_id
_entity_poly.type
_entity_poly.pdbx_seq_one_letter_code
_entity_poly.pdbx_strand_id
1 'polypeptide(L)'
;MEDLVHLQENPNIIKFSAMILRLANDLGTYKREKETGDIPKSIRCYMNETGASEEEAREYIKSMMFTLWKKMNKEAHTSSFSQSFIDTAINIGRMALFMYQHGDGHSIQDPEIQNPIESLLWRPING
;
A
#
# COMPACT_ATOMS: atom_id res chain seq x y z
N MET A 1 4.24 12.46 23.26
CA MET A 1 4.97 11.47 24.09
C MET A 1 4.11 10.24 24.34
N GLU A 2 2.82 10.39 24.63
CA GLU A 2 1.82 9.29 24.67
C GLU A 2 1.72 8.49 23.36
N ASP A 3 1.56 9.15 22.20
CA ASP A 3 1.48 8.46 20.90
C ASP A 3 2.74 7.61 20.59
N LEU A 4 3.92 7.99 21.10
CA LEU A 4 5.18 7.25 20.91
C LEU A 4 5.22 5.97 21.74
N VAL A 5 4.59 5.94 22.91
CA VAL A 5 4.50 4.74 23.76
C VAL A 5 3.58 3.71 23.10
N HIS A 6 2.45 4.15 22.56
CA HIS A 6 1.51 3.27 21.88
C HIS A 6 2.00 2.76 20.52
N LEU A 7 2.90 3.48 19.84
CA LEU A 7 3.57 2.98 18.64
C LEU A 7 4.40 1.71 18.93
N GLN A 8 4.96 1.57 20.13
CA GLN A 8 5.72 0.38 20.54
C GLN A 8 4.81 -0.85 20.70
N GLU A 9 3.51 -0.65 20.89
CA GLU A 9 2.51 -1.73 20.98
C GLU A 9 2.06 -2.26 19.61
N ASN A 10 2.64 -1.74 18.51
CA ASN A 10 2.31 -2.10 17.13
C ASN A 10 0.80 -2.10 16.86
N PRO A 11 0.15 -0.93 16.92
CA PRO A 11 -1.30 -0.84 16.87
C PRO A 11 -1.84 -1.38 15.54
N ASN A 12 -3.00 -2.03 15.59
CA ASN A 12 -3.62 -2.68 14.44
C ASN A 12 -3.77 -1.73 13.24
N ILE A 13 -4.06 -0.45 13.47
CA ILE A 13 -4.19 0.54 12.39
C ILE A 13 -2.88 0.72 11.60
N ILE A 14 -1.74 0.74 12.28
CA ILE A 14 -0.41 0.82 11.64
C ILE A 14 -0.08 -0.50 10.94
N LYS A 15 -0.38 -1.63 11.58
CA LYS A 15 -0.20 -2.95 10.97
C LYS A 15 -0.99 -3.08 9.67
N PHE A 16 -2.27 -2.72 9.66
CA PHE A 16 -3.12 -2.81 8.48
C PHE A 16 -2.67 -1.83 7.38
N SER A 17 -2.30 -0.60 7.75
CA SER A 17 -1.73 0.37 6.82
C SER A 17 -0.45 -0.13 6.16
N ALA A 18 0.50 -0.64 6.95
CA ALA A 18 1.77 -1.19 6.45
C ALA A 18 1.56 -2.42 5.55
N MET A 19 0.59 -3.28 5.90
CA MET A 19 0.25 -4.43 5.06
C MET A 19 -0.37 -4.01 3.72
N ILE A 20 -1.26 -3.00 3.71
CA ILE A 20 -1.80 -2.44 2.45
C ILE A 20 -0.67 -1.88 1.60
N LEU A 21 0.25 -1.12 2.19
CA LEU A 21 1.42 -0.58 1.51
C LEU A 21 2.27 -1.69 0.87
N ARG A 22 2.59 -2.73 1.65
CA ARG A 22 3.36 -3.88 1.17
C ARG A 22 2.69 -4.57 -0.01
N LEU A 23 1.40 -4.91 0.12
CA LEU A 23 0.69 -5.64 -0.94
C LEU A 23 0.50 -4.80 -2.21
N ALA A 24 0.25 -3.49 -2.07
CA ALA A 24 0.18 -2.58 -3.21
C ALA A 24 1.53 -2.51 -3.94
N ASN A 25 2.63 -2.34 -3.19
CA ASN A 25 3.98 -2.33 -3.74
C ASN A 25 4.27 -3.62 -4.50
N ASP A 26 4.10 -4.79 -3.87
CA ASP A 26 4.36 -6.08 -4.50
C ASP A 26 3.56 -6.28 -5.79
N LEU A 27 2.30 -5.82 -5.85
CA LEU A 27 1.48 -5.87 -7.07
C LEU A 27 2.07 -5.00 -8.19
N GLY A 28 2.47 -3.77 -7.86
CA GLY A 28 3.00 -2.78 -8.81
C GLY A 28 4.40 -3.10 -9.31
N THR A 29 5.23 -3.74 -8.47
CA THR A 29 6.64 -4.04 -8.78
C THR A 29 6.86 -5.44 -9.35
N TYR A 30 5.87 -6.33 -9.29
CA TYR A 30 6.03 -7.74 -9.65
C TYR A 30 6.69 -8.00 -11.01
N LYS A 31 6.35 -7.22 -12.05
CA LYS A 31 6.92 -7.42 -13.39
C LYS A 31 8.45 -7.33 -13.35
N ARG A 32 8.96 -6.25 -12.75
CA ARG A 32 10.40 -6.03 -12.54
C ARG A 32 11.01 -7.15 -11.69
N GLU A 33 10.35 -7.51 -10.60
CA GLU A 33 10.87 -8.53 -9.66
C GLU A 33 10.99 -9.91 -10.29
N LYS A 34 10.06 -10.26 -11.18
CA LYS A 34 10.08 -11.49 -11.96
C LYS A 34 11.28 -11.52 -12.92
N GLU A 35 11.61 -10.38 -13.53
CA GLU A 35 12.73 -10.25 -14.47
C GLU A 35 14.09 -10.23 -13.75
N THR A 36 14.18 -9.53 -12.61
CA THR A 36 15.45 -9.38 -11.88
C THR A 36 15.80 -10.59 -11.01
N GLY A 37 14.89 -11.56 -10.86
CA GLY A 37 15.10 -12.75 -10.04
C GLY A 37 15.20 -12.44 -8.54
N ASP A 38 14.51 -11.40 -8.09
CA ASP A 38 14.52 -10.96 -6.68
C ASP A 38 13.85 -12.01 -5.75
N ILE A 39 14.07 -11.86 -4.44
CA ILE A 39 13.46 -12.69 -3.40
C ILE A 39 11.93 -12.73 -3.62
N PRO A 40 11.30 -13.92 -3.57
CA PRO A 40 9.86 -14.06 -3.74
C PRO A 40 9.08 -13.14 -2.79
N LYS A 41 8.17 -12.34 -3.36
CA LYS A 41 7.19 -11.52 -2.64
C LYS A 41 5.80 -12.13 -2.72
N SER A 42 4.80 -11.43 -2.19
CA SER A 42 3.45 -11.97 -1.95
C SER A 42 2.86 -12.75 -3.13
N ILE A 43 2.96 -12.26 -4.38
CA ILE A 43 2.44 -12.97 -5.56
C ILE A 43 3.14 -14.33 -5.73
N ARG A 44 4.47 -14.33 -5.75
CA ARG A 44 5.26 -15.53 -5.99
C ARG A 44 5.19 -16.51 -4.81
N CYS A 45 5.14 -16.01 -3.58
CA CYS A 45 4.91 -16.85 -2.39
C CYS A 45 3.57 -17.57 -2.50
N TYR A 46 2.48 -16.85 -2.81
CA TYR A 46 1.16 -17.47 -2.96
C TYR A 46 1.13 -18.54 -4.06
N MET A 47 1.70 -18.25 -5.23
CA MET A 47 1.81 -19.22 -6.33
C MET A 47 2.58 -20.47 -5.90
N ASN A 48 3.72 -20.30 -5.21
CA ASN A 48 4.55 -21.42 -4.75
C ASN A 48 3.86 -22.26 -3.67
N GLU A 49 3.12 -21.64 -2.77
CA GLU A 49 2.45 -22.31 -1.65
C GLU A 49 1.19 -23.07 -2.08
N THR A 50 0.50 -22.58 -3.11
CA THR A 50 -0.83 -23.09 -3.51
C THR A 50 -0.86 -23.78 -4.86
N GLY A 51 0.16 -23.58 -5.70
CA GLY A 51 0.15 -23.98 -7.11
C GLY A 51 -0.74 -23.12 -8.01
N ALA A 52 -1.26 -22.00 -7.50
CA ALA A 52 -2.13 -21.11 -8.25
C ALA A 52 -1.41 -20.37 -9.39
N SER A 53 -2.19 -19.94 -10.39
CA SER A 53 -1.74 -19.05 -11.46
C SER A 53 -1.36 -17.64 -10.95
N GLU A 54 -0.65 -16.88 -11.80
CA GLU A 54 -0.31 -15.48 -11.49
C GLU A 54 -1.57 -14.63 -11.33
N GLU A 55 -2.57 -14.84 -12.20
CA GLU A 55 -3.85 -14.16 -12.19
C GLU A 55 -4.61 -14.42 -10.87
N GLU A 56 -4.71 -15.68 -10.45
CA GLU A 56 -5.34 -16.05 -9.18
C GLU A 56 -4.61 -15.44 -7.97
N ALA A 57 -3.28 -15.43 -8.00
CA ALA A 57 -2.47 -14.80 -6.94
C ALA A 57 -2.72 -13.29 -6.85
N ARG A 58 -2.80 -12.60 -7.99
CA ARG A 58 -3.11 -11.16 -8.05
C ARG A 58 -4.49 -10.86 -7.49
N GLU A 59 -5.51 -11.64 -7.87
CA GLU A 59 -6.87 -11.44 -7.36
C GLU A 59 -6.98 -11.76 -5.87
N TYR A 60 -6.27 -12.79 -5.39
CA TYR A 60 -6.18 -13.08 -3.97
C TYR A 60 -5.60 -11.89 -3.17
N ILE A 61 -4.51 -11.31 -3.65
CA ILE A 61 -3.88 -10.16 -2.99
C ILE A 61 -4.79 -8.94 -3.00
N LYS A 62 -5.47 -8.63 -4.11
CA LYS A 62 -6.47 -7.54 -4.17
C LYS A 62 -7.60 -7.75 -3.16
N SER A 63 -8.11 -8.97 -3.05
CA SER A 63 -9.14 -9.33 -2.06
C SER A 63 -8.63 -9.19 -0.62
N MET A 64 -7.37 -9.56 -0.37
CA MET A 64 -6.72 -9.37 0.92
C MET A 64 -6.60 -7.88 1.27
N MET A 65 -6.14 -7.05 0.33
CA MET A 65 -6.08 -5.59 0.50
C MET A 65 -7.46 -5.00 0.82
N PHE A 66 -8.52 -5.40 0.10
CA PHE A 66 -9.88 -4.97 0.38
C PHE A 66 -10.32 -5.35 1.80
N THR A 67 -9.97 -6.56 2.25
CA THR A 67 -10.26 -7.00 3.62
C THR A 67 -9.49 -6.19 4.66
N LEU A 68 -8.23 -5.86 4.39
CA LEU A 68 -7.41 -5.01 5.27
C LEU A 68 -7.93 -3.59 5.35
N TRP A 69 -8.41 -3.02 4.24
CA TRP A 69 -9.08 -1.73 4.22
C TRP A 69 -10.29 -1.69 5.15
N LYS A 70 -11.15 -2.72 5.10
CA LYS A 70 -12.31 -2.83 6.02
C LYS A 70 -11.86 -2.89 7.49
N LYS A 71 -10.81 -3.65 7.79
CA LYS A 71 -10.26 -3.74 9.14
C LYS A 71 -9.67 -2.41 9.60
N MET A 72 -8.90 -1.73 8.75
CA MET A 72 -8.32 -0.41 9.04
C MET A 72 -9.39 0.64 9.29
N ASN A 73 -10.47 0.67 8.50
CA ASN A 73 -11.59 1.59 8.72
C ASN A 73 -12.29 1.35 10.06
N LYS A 74 -12.44 0.08 10.46
CA LYS A 74 -12.99 -0.26 11.78
C LYS A 74 -12.08 0.24 12.91
N GLU A 75 -10.79 -0.05 12.83
CA GLU A 75 -9.81 0.42 13.83
C GLU A 75 -9.79 1.94 13.92
N ALA A 76 -9.78 2.64 12.79
CA ALA A 76 -9.84 4.09 12.73
C ALA A 76 -11.08 4.67 13.44
N HIS A 77 -12.21 3.98 13.33
CA HIS A 77 -13.45 4.42 13.98
C HIS A 77 -13.47 4.17 15.49
N THR A 78 -12.78 3.14 15.98
CA THR A 78 -12.79 2.75 17.40
C THR A 78 -11.53 3.16 18.17
N SER A 79 -10.57 3.78 17.48
CA SER A 79 -9.27 4.10 18.07
C SER A 79 -9.33 5.29 19.03
N SER A 80 -8.52 5.23 20.08
CA SER A 80 -8.25 6.34 21.00
C SER A 80 -7.10 7.24 20.57
N PHE A 81 -6.48 6.99 19.40
CA PHE A 81 -5.42 7.83 18.87
C PHE A 81 -5.92 9.22 18.46
N SER A 82 -5.00 10.18 18.37
CA SER A 82 -5.31 11.48 17.79
C SER A 82 -5.81 11.33 16.35
N GLN A 83 -6.74 12.19 15.94
CA GLN A 83 -7.27 12.17 14.56
C GLN A 83 -6.16 12.32 13.52
N SER A 84 -5.16 13.16 13.79
CA SER A 84 -3.98 13.32 12.93
C SER A 84 -3.19 12.02 12.75
N PHE A 85 -3.08 11.20 13.79
CA PHE A 85 -2.41 9.91 13.72
C PHE A 85 -3.21 8.93 12.87
N ILE A 86 -4.52 8.85 13.09
CA ILE A 86 -5.45 8.02 12.32
C ILE A 86 -5.41 8.40 10.84
N ASP A 87 -5.49 9.70 10.54
CA ASP A 87 -5.44 10.22 9.17
C ASP A 87 -4.11 9.89 8.50
N THR A 88 -3.01 10.04 9.22
CA THR A 88 -1.68 9.67 8.71
C THR A 88 -1.61 8.19 8.36
N ALA A 89 -2.10 7.30 9.24
CA ALA A 89 -2.12 5.87 8.99
C ALA A 89 -2.97 5.51 7.76
N ILE A 90 -4.16 6.11 7.61
CA ILE A 90 -5.02 5.92 6.43
C ILE A 90 -4.35 6.44 5.17
N ASN A 91 -3.72 7.62 5.24
CA ASN A 91 -3.08 8.27 4.10
C ASN A 91 -1.86 7.50 3.59
N ILE A 92 -1.16 6.74 4.44
CA ILE A 92 -0.11 5.80 3.98
C ILE A 92 -0.72 4.74 3.04
N GLY A 93 -1.87 4.16 3.41
CA GLY A 93 -2.57 3.20 2.56
C GLY A 93 -3.05 3.82 1.24
N ARG A 94 -3.58 5.05 1.28
CA ARG A 94 -4.01 5.79 0.07
C ARG A 94 -2.83 6.12 -0.84
N MET A 95 -1.73 6.60 -0.26
CA MET A 95 -0.50 6.89 -0.98
C MET A 95 0.03 5.64 -1.66
N ALA A 96 0.03 4.49 -0.98
CA ALA A 96 0.46 3.24 -1.59
C ALA A 96 -0.35 2.87 -2.84
N LEU A 97 -1.68 3.00 -2.77
CA LEU A 97 -2.53 2.76 -3.93
C LEU A 97 -2.22 3.74 -5.06
N PHE A 98 -2.09 5.03 -4.75
CA PHE A 98 -1.73 6.05 -5.74
C PHE A 98 -0.40 5.72 -6.43
N MET A 99 0.62 5.33 -5.68
CA MET A 99 1.94 5.02 -6.22
C MET A 99 1.99 3.71 -7.01
N TYR A 100 1.14 2.72 -6.69
CA TYR A 100 1.30 1.37 -7.22
C TYR A 100 0.13 0.81 -8.02
N GLN A 101 -0.99 1.53 -8.17
CA GLN A 101 -2.17 1.05 -8.88
C GLN A 101 -1.94 0.79 -10.39
N HIS A 102 -0.97 1.47 -11.00
CA HIS A 102 -0.66 1.37 -12.43
C HIS A 102 0.72 0.76 -12.74
N GLY A 103 1.49 0.39 -11.71
CA GLY A 103 2.85 -0.12 -11.88
C GLY A 103 3.76 0.36 -10.76
N ASP A 104 5.07 0.38 -10.98
CA ASP A 104 6.04 0.85 -10.00
C ASP A 104 6.25 2.36 -10.11
N GLY A 105 5.35 3.14 -9.52
CA GLY A 105 5.42 4.61 -9.54
C GLY A 105 6.52 5.22 -8.70
N HIS A 106 7.24 4.42 -7.91
CA HIS A 106 8.34 4.91 -7.10
C HIS A 106 9.67 4.82 -7.82
N SER A 107 9.94 3.68 -8.45
CA SER A 107 11.24 3.40 -9.06
C SER A 107 11.25 3.64 -10.56
N ILE A 108 10.10 3.62 -11.23
CA ILE A 108 9.97 3.87 -12.66
C ILE A 108 9.47 5.30 -12.87
N GLN A 109 10.14 6.02 -13.76
CA GLN A 109 9.68 7.33 -14.23
C GLN A 109 8.53 7.14 -15.23
N ASP A 110 7.38 6.72 -14.73
CA ASP A 110 6.16 6.61 -15.53
C ASP A 110 5.44 7.97 -15.57
N PRO A 111 5.28 8.59 -16.75
CA PRO A 111 4.56 9.85 -16.90
C PRO A 111 3.15 9.82 -16.31
N GLU A 112 2.45 8.67 -16.34
CA GLU A 112 1.10 8.55 -15.78
C GLU A 112 1.07 8.79 -14.26
N ILE A 113 2.16 8.43 -13.57
CA ILE A 113 2.29 8.59 -12.11
C ILE A 113 3.00 9.91 -11.76
N GLN A 114 3.91 10.38 -12.60
CA GLN A 114 4.61 11.66 -12.40
C GLN A 114 3.71 12.87 -12.66
N ASN A 115 2.85 12.83 -13.67
CA ASN A 115 2.01 13.97 -14.07
C ASN A 115 1.14 14.51 -12.91
N PRO A 116 0.43 13.68 -12.12
CA PRO A 116 -0.33 14.18 -10.97
C PRO A 116 0.57 14.78 -9.88
N ILE A 117 1.75 14.21 -9.63
CA ILE A 117 2.71 14.73 -8.63
C ILE A 117 3.24 16.08 -9.09
N GLU A 118 3.65 16.20 -10.34
CA GLU A 118 4.09 17.47 -10.93
C GLU A 118 2.99 18.53 -10.87
N SER A 119 1.76 18.15 -11.21
CA SER A 119 0.62 19.06 -11.15
C SER A 119 0.36 19.54 -9.72
N LEU A 120 0.54 18.69 -8.72
CA LEU A 120 0.28 19.03 -7.33
C LEU A 120 1.38 19.91 -6.72
N LEU A 121 2.65 19.64 -7.05
CA LEU A 121 3.81 20.27 -6.42
C LEU A 121 4.35 21.47 -7.19
N TRP A 122 4.24 21.47 -8.51
CA TRP A 122 4.91 22.44 -9.39
C TRP A 122 3.97 23.30 -10.22
N ARG A 123 2.70 22.91 -10.41
CA ARG A 123 1.74 23.67 -11.21
C ARG A 123 0.73 24.36 -10.30
N PRO A 124 0.82 25.69 -10.11
CA PRO A 124 -0.18 26.41 -9.32
C PRO A 124 -1.56 26.34 -9.99
N ILE A 125 -2.61 26.31 -9.18
CA ILE A 125 -3.99 26.43 -9.67
C ILE A 125 -4.20 27.90 -10.04
N ASN A 126 -4.42 28.18 -11.32
CA ASN A 126 -4.81 29.51 -11.76
C ASN A 126 -6.28 29.73 -11.40
N GLY A 127 -6.55 30.72 -10.55
CA GLY A 127 -7.90 31.13 -10.13
C GLY A 127 -8.60 32.01 -11.15
#